data_AF-A0AAD7M1V6-F1
#
_entry.id   AF-A0AAD7M1V6-F1
#
_cell.length_a   1.000
_cell.length_b   1.000
_cell.length_c   1.000
_cell.angle_alpha   90.00
_cell.angle_beta   90.00
_cell.angle_gamma   90.00
#
_symmetry.space_group_name_H-M   'P 1'
#
loop_
_entity.id
_entity.type
_entity.pdbx_description
1 polymer ?
#
loop_
_entity_poly.entity_id
_entity_poly.type
_entity_poly.pdbx_seq_one_letter_code
_entity_poly.pdbx_strand_id
1 'polypeptide(L)'
;MPPHAIQHRCLVCHTVNTSIHGDGLRGQDQGRHCSISKWFKYECNVIRQKQMPSDISSYSSSQEQHINKRALLCGVTYRKKKLMLKGTINDVKNMKELQVKRFHFPNDQDHIRVLTEEEKNPNSIPTKKNIEESLKWLVKDCKPGDSLVFYFSGHGLRQPDLIEDERDGYDETICPTDFIQEGMIPDNYINSTIVSPLKVGVKLHAIVDSCHSGTILDLIYVYDREK
;
A
#
# COMPACT_ATOMS: atom_id res chain seq x y z
N MET A 1 1.36 33.61 -8.24
CA MET A 1 1.19 32.15 -8.42
C MET A 1 -0.30 31.86 -8.49
N PRO A 2 -0.78 31.05 -9.44
CA PRO A 2 -2.20 30.70 -9.50
C PRO A 2 -2.57 29.76 -8.33
N PRO A 3 -3.75 29.91 -7.71
CA PRO A 3 -4.09 29.27 -6.43
C PRO A 3 -4.34 27.74 -6.45
N HIS A 4 -4.00 27.03 -7.53
CA HIS A 4 -4.33 25.60 -7.71
C HIS A 4 -3.22 24.75 -8.33
N ALA A 5 -1.95 25.20 -8.29
CA ALA A 5 -0.84 24.38 -8.79
C ALA A 5 -0.38 23.38 -7.71
N ILE A 6 -0.44 22.09 -8.02
CA ILE A 6 0.14 21.03 -7.20
C ILE A 6 1.54 20.72 -7.74
N GLN A 7 2.55 20.80 -6.87
CA GLN A 7 3.92 20.43 -7.20
C GLN A 7 4.20 19.01 -6.74
N HIS A 8 4.70 18.18 -7.66
CA HIS A 8 5.21 16.87 -7.34
C HIS A 8 6.73 16.84 -7.55
N ARG A 9 7.47 16.40 -6.53
CA ARG A 9 8.92 16.26 -6.58
C ARG A 9 9.27 14.78 -6.62
N CYS A 10 9.96 14.36 -7.68
CA CYS A 10 10.51 13.01 -7.75
C CYS A 10 11.70 12.91 -6.79
N LEU A 11 11.71 11.90 -5.91
CA LEU A 11 12.83 11.68 -4.99
C LEU A 11 14.06 11.08 -5.69
N VAL A 12 13.88 10.44 -6.84
CA VAL A 12 14.96 9.78 -7.60
C VAL A 12 15.79 10.76 -8.43
N CYS A 13 15.16 11.76 -9.05
CA CYS A 13 15.86 12.71 -9.94
C CYS A 13 15.67 14.19 -9.55
N HIS A 14 14.94 14.47 -8.47
CA HIS A 14 14.62 15.81 -7.99
C HIS A 14 13.88 16.72 -8.98
N THR A 15 13.45 16.21 -10.13
CA THR A 15 12.62 16.95 -11.08
C THR A 15 11.31 17.36 -10.41
N VAL A 16 11.01 18.65 -10.48
CA VAL A 16 9.77 19.25 -10.00
C VAL A 16 8.82 19.36 -11.17
N ASN A 17 7.67 18.70 -11.08
CA ASN A 17 6.62 18.82 -12.09
C ASN A 17 5.42 19.56 -11.50
N THR A 18 4.97 20.60 -12.21
CA THR A 18 3.78 21.37 -11.86
C THR A 18 2.60 20.92 -12.71
N SER A 19 1.56 20.40 -12.06
CA SER A 19 0.29 20.05 -12.70
C SER A 19 -0.70 21.21 -12.53
N ILE A 20 -1.25 21.70 -13.64
CA ILE A 20 -2.40 22.61 -13.65
C ILE A 20 -3.55 21.83 -14.30
N HIS A 21 -4.70 21.74 -13.62
CA HIS A 21 -5.87 21.08 -14.18
C HIS A 21 -6.31 21.79 -15.47
N GLY A 22 -6.20 21.09 -16.60
CA GLY A 22 -6.73 21.52 -17.89
C GLY A 22 -5.82 22.48 -18.66
N ASP A 23 -4.74 21.97 -19.25
CA ASP A 23 -4.41 22.17 -20.67
C ASP A 23 -3.05 21.53 -21.01
N GLY A 24 -2.92 21.15 -22.28
CA GLY A 24 -1.86 20.30 -22.82
C GLY A 24 -0.42 20.70 -22.48
N LEU A 25 0.40 19.66 -22.29
CA LEU A 25 1.82 19.72 -22.02
C LEU A 25 2.58 20.53 -23.09
N ARG A 26 3.19 21.64 -22.69
CA ARG A 26 4.38 22.20 -23.36
C ARG A 26 5.51 22.26 -22.34
N GLY A 27 6.42 21.30 -22.42
CA GLY A 27 7.74 21.36 -21.77
C GLY A 27 8.81 21.32 -22.85
N GLN A 28 9.71 22.31 -22.85
CA GLN A 28 10.95 22.28 -23.62
C GLN A 28 11.97 21.41 -22.89
N ASP A 29 12.52 20.45 -23.63
CA ASP A 29 13.50 19.46 -23.20
C ASP A 29 14.92 20.02 -23.34
N GLN A 30 15.67 20.06 -22.23
CA GLN A 30 17.12 20.15 -22.24
C GLN A 30 17.71 19.22 -21.16
N GLY A 31 17.69 17.91 -21.45
CA GLY A 31 18.85 17.03 -21.26
C GLY A 31 19.21 16.57 -19.84
N ARG A 32 18.82 15.33 -19.52
CA ARG A 32 19.74 14.19 -19.25
C ARG A 32 18.94 12.88 -19.23
N HIS A 33 19.40 11.93 -20.02
CA HIS A 33 18.71 10.73 -20.47
C HIS A 33 18.31 9.80 -19.30
N CYS A 34 17.01 9.56 -19.11
CA CYS A 34 16.48 8.43 -18.32
C CYS A 34 15.54 7.61 -19.23
N SER A 35 15.79 6.30 -19.30
CA SER A 35 15.36 5.37 -20.36
C SER A 35 13.86 4.99 -20.37
N ILE A 36 12.95 5.91 -20.02
CA ILE A 36 11.49 5.65 -19.97
C ILE A 36 10.79 6.06 -21.30
N SER A 37 11.50 6.74 -22.20
CA SER A 37 10.95 7.22 -23.48
C SER A 37 10.61 6.12 -24.51
N LYS A 38 11.01 4.86 -24.29
CA LYS A 38 10.66 3.74 -25.17
C LYS A 38 9.32 3.07 -24.84
N TRP A 39 8.82 3.18 -23.61
CA TRP A 39 7.52 2.60 -23.23
C TRP A 39 6.34 3.44 -23.73
N PHE A 40 6.45 4.76 -23.69
CA PHE A 40 5.36 5.66 -24.11
C PHE A 40 5.05 5.65 -25.62
N LYS A 41 5.99 5.23 -26.48
CA LYS A 41 5.74 5.15 -27.94
C LYS A 41 4.87 3.95 -28.34
N TYR A 42 4.79 2.91 -27.51
CA TYR A 42 3.96 1.74 -27.80
C TYR A 42 2.47 1.97 -27.48
N GLU A 43 2.16 2.80 -26.48
CA GLU A 43 0.77 3.08 -26.08
C GLU A 43 0.07 4.11 -26.98
N CYS A 44 0.77 5.09 -27.54
CA CYS A 44 0.14 6.11 -28.38
C CYS A 44 -0.30 5.61 -29.77
N ASN A 45 0.26 4.51 -30.29
CA ASN A 45 -0.11 3.97 -31.61
C ASN A 45 -1.35 3.06 -31.59
N VAL A 46 -1.74 2.55 -30.42
CA VAL A 46 -2.95 1.71 -30.29
C VAL A 46 -4.24 2.56 -30.27
N ILE A 47 -4.12 3.85 -29.94
CA ILE A 47 -5.26 4.76 -29.73
C ILE A 47 -5.78 5.37 -31.04
N ARG A 48 -5.04 5.26 -32.17
CA ARG A 48 -5.38 5.97 -33.42
C ARG A 48 -6.22 5.22 -34.46
N GLN A 49 -6.70 4.00 -34.19
CA GLN A 49 -7.36 3.19 -35.23
C GLN A 49 -8.75 2.60 -34.90
N LYS A 50 -9.50 3.08 -33.91
CA LYS A 50 -10.89 2.64 -33.75
C LYS A 50 -11.89 3.73 -34.07
N GLN A 51 -12.29 3.70 -35.34
CA GLN A 51 -13.47 4.35 -35.90
C GLN A 51 -14.74 3.75 -35.25
N MET A 52 -15.67 4.61 -34.82
CA MET A 52 -16.93 4.19 -34.18
C MET A 52 -17.91 3.60 -35.19
N PRO A 53 -18.55 2.45 -34.90
CA PRO A 53 -19.82 2.11 -35.50
C PRO A 53 -20.96 2.71 -34.65
N SER A 54 -21.82 3.48 -35.32
CA SER A 54 -23.17 3.78 -34.87
C SER A 54 -23.99 2.51 -34.88
N ASP A 55 -24.49 2.08 -33.72
CA ASP A 55 -25.81 1.45 -33.59
C ASP A 55 -26.23 1.36 -32.12
N ILE A 56 -27.40 1.94 -31.86
CA ILE A 56 -28.12 1.91 -30.58
C ILE A 56 -28.95 0.63 -30.55
N SER A 57 -28.63 -0.28 -29.63
CA SER A 57 -29.63 -1.19 -29.07
C SER A 57 -29.17 -1.71 -27.71
N SER A 58 -29.86 -1.23 -26.66
CA SER A 58 -30.10 -1.94 -25.40
C SER A 58 -28.95 -2.81 -24.84
N TYR A 59 -28.00 -2.20 -24.13
CA TYR A 59 -27.23 -2.92 -23.10
C TYR A 59 -27.63 -2.41 -21.71
N SER A 60 -28.85 -2.78 -21.33
CA SER A 60 -29.25 -2.85 -19.93
C SER A 60 -28.68 -4.14 -19.35
N SER A 61 -27.41 -4.11 -18.96
CA SER A 61 -26.97 -4.93 -17.84
C SER A 61 -26.08 -4.09 -16.95
N SER A 62 -26.61 -3.71 -15.80
CA SER A 62 -25.83 -3.29 -14.65
C SER A 62 -24.85 -4.42 -14.33
N GLN A 63 -23.64 -4.35 -14.88
CA GLN A 63 -22.54 -5.15 -14.37
C GLN A 63 -22.31 -4.67 -12.95
N GLU A 64 -22.76 -5.44 -11.97
CA GLU A 64 -22.27 -5.31 -10.60
C GLU A 64 -20.75 -5.39 -10.71
N GLN A 65 -20.09 -4.26 -10.51
CA GLN A 65 -18.64 -4.23 -10.39
C GLN A 65 -18.29 -5.21 -9.28
N HIS A 66 -17.53 -6.26 -9.61
CA HIS A 66 -17.00 -7.17 -8.62
C HIS A 66 -16.00 -6.39 -7.76
N ILE A 67 -16.50 -5.84 -6.65
CA ILE A 67 -15.69 -5.13 -5.66
C ILE A 67 -15.43 -6.10 -4.53
N ASN A 68 -14.27 -6.76 -4.55
CA ASN A 68 -13.83 -7.53 -3.38
C ASN A 68 -13.14 -6.60 -2.38
N LYS A 69 -13.47 -6.77 -1.10
CA LYS A 69 -12.92 -5.98 0.00
C LYS A 69 -12.20 -6.88 0.98
N ARG A 70 -10.88 -6.74 1.11
CA ARG A 70 -10.07 -7.52 2.05
C ARG A 70 -9.27 -6.64 2.99
N ALA A 71 -9.26 -6.96 4.27
CA ALA A 71 -8.50 -6.26 5.29
C ALA A 71 -7.63 -7.22 6.10
N LEU A 72 -6.37 -6.86 6.28
CA LEU A 72 -5.46 -7.46 7.25
C LEU A 72 -5.23 -6.44 8.37
N LEU A 73 -5.62 -6.80 9.59
CA LEU A 73 -5.48 -5.96 10.77
C LEU A 73 -4.55 -6.67 11.78
N CYS A 74 -3.39 -6.10 12.04
CA CYS A 74 -2.36 -6.70 12.88
C CYS A 74 -2.04 -5.78 14.07
N GLY A 75 -2.14 -6.32 15.29
CA GLY A 75 -1.83 -5.62 16.52
C GLY A 75 -0.90 -6.46 17.39
N VAL A 76 0.28 -5.91 17.69
CA VAL A 76 1.31 -6.61 18.47
C VAL A 76 1.49 -5.90 19.81
N THR A 77 1.27 -6.60 20.93
CA THR A 77 1.43 -6.04 22.28
C THR A 77 2.77 -6.36 22.91
N TYR A 78 3.46 -7.40 22.42
CA TYR A 78 4.74 -7.88 22.96
C TYR A 78 4.63 -8.21 24.45
N ARG A 79 3.83 -9.22 24.84
CA ARG A 79 3.59 -9.64 26.24
C ARG A 79 4.83 -9.82 27.15
N LYS A 80 6.05 -9.72 26.61
CA LYS A 80 7.31 -9.54 27.34
C LYS A 80 7.40 -8.13 27.94
N LYS A 81 7.37 -8.05 29.28
CA LYS A 81 7.28 -6.79 30.07
C LYS A 81 8.10 -5.58 29.58
N LYS A 82 9.30 -5.77 29.04
CA LYS A 82 10.18 -4.65 28.61
C LYS A 82 9.75 -3.98 27.30
N LEU A 83 9.05 -4.69 26.43
CA LEU A 83 8.65 -4.21 25.10
C LEU A 83 7.13 -4.02 25.00
N MET A 84 6.42 -4.15 26.10
CA MET A 84 4.97 -4.21 26.10
C MET A 84 4.35 -2.88 25.68
N LEU A 85 3.46 -2.93 24.68
CA LEU A 85 2.62 -1.82 24.28
C LEU A 85 1.21 -2.00 24.81
N LYS A 86 0.59 -0.89 25.21
CA LYS A 86 -0.82 -0.82 25.58
C LYS A 86 -1.56 -0.09 24.46
N GLY A 87 -2.75 -0.57 24.11
CA GLY A 87 -3.61 0.09 23.11
C GLY A 87 -3.72 -0.67 21.80
N THR A 88 -2.67 -1.36 21.33
CA THR A 88 -2.65 -1.95 19.98
C THR A 88 -3.84 -2.88 19.68
N ILE A 89 -4.29 -3.64 20.67
CA ILE A 89 -5.51 -4.47 20.58
C ILE A 89 -6.77 -3.63 20.38
N ASN A 90 -6.92 -2.54 21.15
CA ASN A 90 -8.03 -1.62 21.04
C ASN A 90 -8.03 -0.93 19.68
N ASP A 91 -6.85 -0.57 19.17
CA ASP A 91 -6.71 0.08 17.88
C ASP A 91 -7.13 -0.86 16.73
N VAL A 92 -6.72 -2.14 16.79
CA VAL A 92 -7.21 -3.18 15.87
C VAL A 92 -8.73 -3.35 15.94
N LYS A 93 -9.32 -3.34 17.15
CA LYS A 93 -10.79 -3.43 17.34
C LYS A 93 -11.50 -2.24 16.70
N ASN A 94 -11.00 -1.03 16.93
CA ASN A 94 -11.54 0.20 16.33
C ASN A 94 -11.43 0.19 14.81
N MET A 95 -10.28 -0.23 14.28
CA MET A 95 -10.08 -0.36 12.84
C MET A 95 -11.02 -1.40 12.24
N LYS A 96 -11.19 -2.57 12.85
CA LYS A 96 -12.16 -3.57 12.40
C LYS A 96 -13.58 -2.99 12.37
N GLU A 97 -13.98 -2.31 13.44
CA GLU A 97 -15.29 -1.68 13.52
C GLU A 97 -15.49 -0.62 12.44
N LEU A 98 -14.50 0.22 12.19
CA LEU A 98 -14.52 1.23 11.12
C LEU A 98 -14.72 0.57 9.75
N GLN A 99 -13.94 -0.48 9.45
CA GLN A 99 -14.02 -1.21 8.18
C GLN A 99 -15.41 -1.81 7.95
N VAL A 100 -16.00 -2.43 8.98
CA VAL A 100 -17.31 -3.07 8.89
C VAL A 100 -18.43 -2.02 8.84
N LYS A 101 -18.46 -1.08 9.79
CA LYS A 101 -19.60 -0.17 9.98
C LYS A 101 -19.65 0.98 8.99
N ARG A 102 -18.49 1.51 8.58
CA ARG A 102 -18.42 2.69 7.69
C ARG A 102 -18.06 2.32 6.26
N PHE A 103 -17.14 1.37 6.09
CA PHE A 103 -16.67 0.99 4.76
C PHE A 103 -17.29 -0.29 4.22
N HIS A 104 -18.22 -0.90 4.97
CA HIS A 104 -19.00 -2.07 4.55
C HIS A 104 -18.12 -3.22 4.04
N PHE A 105 -17.05 -3.53 4.77
CA PHE A 105 -16.31 -4.78 4.59
C PHE A 105 -17.15 -5.93 5.19
N PRO A 106 -17.30 -7.07 4.50
CA PRO A 106 -17.94 -8.26 5.08
C PRO A 106 -17.22 -8.69 6.35
N ASN A 107 -17.97 -8.97 7.41
CA ASN A 107 -17.42 -9.33 8.71
C ASN A 107 -17.27 -10.85 8.84
N ASP A 108 -16.44 -11.43 7.99
CA ASP A 108 -16.08 -12.84 7.97
C ASP A 108 -14.56 -13.02 7.77
N GLN A 109 -14.08 -14.27 7.89
CA GLN A 109 -12.64 -14.58 7.83
C GLN A 109 -12.06 -14.54 6.40
N ASP A 110 -12.90 -14.54 5.37
CA ASP A 110 -12.49 -14.46 3.96
C ASP A 110 -12.26 -13.02 3.52
N HIS A 111 -12.80 -12.05 4.27
CA HIS A 111 -12.67 -10.62 4.00
C HIS A 111 -11.89 -9.86 5.07
N ILE A 112 -11.90 -10.29 6.33
CA ILE A 112 -11.15 -9.61 7.40
C ILE A 112 -10.33 -10.63 8.19
N ARG A 113 -9.00 -10.53 8.08
CA ARG A 113 -8.06 -11.25 8.94
C ARG A 113 -7.55 -10.35 10.06
N VAL A 114 -7.68 -10.83 11.28
CA VAL A 114 -7.17 -10.17 12.48
C VAL A 114 -6.04 -11.01 13.04
N LEU A 115 -4.89 -10.38 13.28
CA LEU A 115 -3.75 -10.98 13.96
C LEU A 115 -3.50 -10.25 15.27
N THR A 116 -3.76 -10.90 16.41
CA THR A 116 -3.44 -10.36 17.74
C THR A 116 -3.09 -11.46 18.71
N GLU A 117 -2.36 -11.13 19.78
CA GLU A 117 -2.04 -12.11 20.84
C GLU A 117 -3.28 -12.56 21.64
N GLU A 118 -4.43 -11.87 21.56
CA GLU A 118 -5.71 -12.28 22.18
C GLU A 118 -6.47 -13.36 21.38
N GLU A 119 -6.08 -13.62 20.13
CA GLU A 119 -6.74 -14.60 19.30
C GLU A 119 -6.54 -16.03 19.84
N LYS A 120 -7.60 -16.85 19.78
CA LYS A 120 -7.55 -18.24 20.22
C LYS A 120 -6.85 -19.15 19.22
N ASN A 121 -6.91 -18.80 17.94
CA ASN A 121 -6.29 -19.57 16.87
C ASN A 121 -4.78 -19.24 16.81
N PRO A 122 -3.89 -20.25 16.92
CA PRO A 122 -2.44 -20.03 16.79
C PRO A 122 -2.02 -19.37 15.47
N ASN A 123 -2.75 -19.61 14.39
CA ASN A 123 -2.49 -19.00 13.07
C ASN A 123 -2.90 -17.53 13.01
N SER A 124 -3.57 -17.03 14.04
CA SER A 124 -3.99 -15.63 14.18
C SER A 124 -3.14 -14.88 15.22
N ILE A 125 -2.07 -15.49 15.73
CA ILE A 125 -1.06 -14.80 16.53
C ILE A 125 -0.10 -14.08 15.56
N PRO A 126 0.31 -12.82 15.81
CA PRO A 126 1.16 -12.06 14.88
C PRO A 126 2.64 -12.45 14.97
N THR A 127 2.93 -13.72 14.69
CA THR A 127 4.29 -14.22 14.42
C THR A 127 4.76 -13.76 13.05
N LYS A 128 6.08 -13.77 12.81
CA LYS A 128 6.66 -13.39 11.51
C LYS A 128 5.99 -14.15 10.37
N LYS A 129 5.96 -15.48 10.50
CA LYS A 129 5.32 -16.38 9.54
C LYS A 129 3.85 -16.01 9.26
N ASN A 130 3.04 -15.80 10.30
CA ASN A 130 1.61 -15.55 10.13
C ASN A 130 1.34 -14.17 9.50
N ILE A 131 2.16 -13.16 9.83
CA ILE A 131 2.08 -11.84 9.19
C ILE A 131 2.42 -11.98 7.70
N GLU A 132 3.54 -12.63 7.36
CA GLU A 132 3.96 -12.85 5.98
C GLU A 132 2.94 -13.63 5.14
N GLU A 133 2.37 -14.70 5.68
CA GLU A 133 1.30 -15.47 5.02
C GLU A 133 0.03 -14.63 4.83
N SER A 134 -0.27 -13.76 5.79
CA SER A 134 -1.44 -12.89 5.71
C SER A 134 -1.25 -11.74 4.72
N LEU A 135 -0.04 -11.19 4.59
CA LEU A 135 0.30 -10.20 3.55
C LEU A 135 0.09 -10.82 2.15
N LYS A 136 0.57 -12.05 1.93
CA LYS A 136 0.34 -12.78 0.67
C LYS A 136 -1.15 -13.03 0.41
N TRP A 137 -1.90 -13.42 1.44
CA TRP A 137 -3.36 -13.57 1.33
C TRP A 137 -4.08 -12.28 0.96
N LEU A 138 -3.64 -11.13 1.49
CA LEU A 138 -4.30 -9.84 1.27
C LEU A 138 -4.38 -9.50 -0.21
N VAL A 139 -3.28 -9.71 -0.94
CA VAL A 139 -3.18 -9.39 -2.38
C VAL A 139 -3.49 -10.56 -3.31
N LYS A 140 -3.67 -11.78 -2.77
CA LYS A 140 -3.93 -12.99 -3.57
C LYS A 140 -5.09 -12.80 -4.52
N ASP A 141 -4.89 -13.09 -5.80
CA ASP A 141 -5.94 -13.06 -6.84
C ASP A 141 -6.68 -11.71 -6.96
N CYS A 142 -6.08 -10.59 -6.53
CA CYS A 142 -6.71 -9.28 -6.66
C CYS A 142 -6.98 -8.91 -8.13
N LYS A 143 -8.09 -8.21 -8.34
CA LYS A 143 -8.60 -7.76 -9.65
C LYS A 143 -8.87 -6.26 -9.64
N PRO A 144 -8.82 -5.59 -10.80
CA PRO A 144 -9.19 -4.18 -10.89
C PRO A 144 -10.57 -3.93 -10.26
N GLY A 145 -10.67 -2.93 -9.39
CA GLY A 145 -11.87 -2.62 -8.59
C GLY A 145 -11.81 -3.10 -7.14
N ASP A 146 -10.90 -4.03 -6.80
CA ASP A 146 -10.73 -4.51 -5.42
C ASP A 146 -10.19 -3.40 -4.50
N SER A 147 -10.62 -3.45 -3.23
CA SER A 147 -10.20 -2.53 -2.18
C SER A 147 -9.58 -3.29 -1.00
N LEU A 148 -8.29 -3.07 -0.81
CA LEU A 148 -7.47 -3.74 0.19
C LEU A 148 -7.09 -2.77 1.32
N VAL A 149 -7.06 -3.29 2.54
CA VAL A 149 -6.55 -2.55 3.71
C VAL A 149 -5.51 -3.37 4.45
N PHE A 150 -4.36 -2.75 4.70
CA PHE A 150 -3.35 -3.24 5.62
C PHE A 150 -3.27 -2.29 6.81
N TYR A 151 -3.49 -2.79 8.01
CA TYR A 151 -3.32 -2.05 9.24
C TYR A 151 -2.32 -2.77 10.14
N PHE A 152 -1.31 -2.04 10.62
CA PHE A 152 -0.37 -2.52 11.61
C PHE A 152 -0.27 -1.54 12.77
N SER A 153 -0.30 -2.06 14.00
CA SER A 153 -0.01 -1.32 15.22
C SER A 153 0.95 -2.12 16.10
N GLY A 154 2.11 -1.53 16.41
CA GLY A 154 3.19 -2.21 17.11
C GLY A 154 4.50 -1.42 17.10
N HIS A 155 5.59 -2.09 17.49
CA HIS A 155 6.94 -1.55 17.33
C HIS A 155 7.36 -1.59 15.86
N GLY A 156 7.99 -0.50 15.46
CA GLY A 156 8.83 -0.43 14.28
C GLY A 156 10.24 -0.04 14.68
N LEU A 157 11.21 -0.69 14.06
CA LEU A 157 12.64 -0.53 14.33
C LEU A 157 13.38 -0.36 13.01
N ARG A 158 14.66 -0.02 13.09
CA ARG A 158 15.54 0.09 11.92
C ARG A 158 16.64 -0.97 11.99
N GLN A 159 17.04 -1.48 10.84
CA GLN A 159 18.18 -2.39 10.70
C GLN A 159 19.09 -1.91 9.57
N PRO A 160 20.40 -2.22 9.60
CA PRO A 160 21.29 -1.87 8.49
C PRO A 160 20.76 -2.44 7.17
N ASP A 161 20.66 -1.57 6.17
CA ASP A 161 20.28 -1.95 4.81
C ASP A 161 21.43 -2.76 4.18
N LEU A 162 21.08 -3.92 3.62
CA LEU A 162 22.03 -4.84 2.99
C LEU A 162 22.05 -4.74 1.46
N ILE A 163 21.05 -4.11 0.86
CA ILE A 163 20.92 -3.94 -0.59
C ILE A 163 21.21 -2.51 -1.05
N GLU A 164 21.42 -1.58 -0.11
CA GLU A 164 21.83 -0.19 -0.31
C GLU A 164 20.84 0.61 -1.18
N ASP A 165 19.54 0.36 -1.03
CA ASP A 165 18.49 1.12 -1.69
C ASP A 165 17.97 2.29 -0.85
N GLU A 166 18.24 2.29 0.45
CA GLU A 166 17.87 3.38 1.36
C GLU A 166 18.93 4.47 1.46
N ARG A 167 18.48 5.73 1.40
CA ARG A 167 19.39 6.89 1.33
C ARG A 167 20.23 7.07 2.58
N ASP A 168 19.71 6.64 3.72
CA ASP A 168 20.40 6.72 5.01
C ASP A 168 20.97 5.38 5.48
N GLY A 169 20.84 4.32 4.66
CA GLY A 169 21.47 3.02 4.86
C GLY A 169 20.80 2.14 5.91
N TYR A 170 19.51 2.35 6.22
CA TYR A 170 18.76 1.45 7.09
C TYR A 170 17.36 1.17 6.56
N ASP A 171 16.97 -0.10 6.53
CA ASP A 171 15.58 -0.51 6.32
C ASP A 171 14.72 -0.13 7.55
N GLU A 172 13.51 0.35 7.29
CA GLU A 172 12.43 0.36 8.27
C GLU A 172 11.82 -1.03 8.40
N THR A 173 11.42 -1.40 9.61
CA THR A 173 10.90 -2.74 9.89
C THR A 173 9.69 -2.71 10.80
N ILE A 174 8.79 -3.67 10.62
CA ILE A 174 7.78 -4.01 11.64
C ILE A 174 8.28 -5.17 12.49
N CYS A 175 7.92 -5.18 13.78
CA CYS A 175 8.33 -6.24 14.70
C CYS A 175 7.19 -7.21 15.01
N PRO A 176 7.25 -8.47 14.54
CA PRO A 176 6.36 -9.55 14.98
C PRO A 176 6.51 -9.91 16.47
N THR A 177 5.67 -10.76 17.03
CA THR A 177 5.79 -11.21 18.44
C THR A 177 7.09 -11.97 18.75
N ASP A 178 7.62 -12.65 17.74
CA ASP A 178 8.78 -13.54 17.77
C ASP A 178 10.02 -12.91 17.13
N PHE A 179 10.03 -11.60 16.92
CA PHE A 179 11.10 -10.89 16.19
C PHE A 179 12.51 -11.05 16.79
N ILE A 180 12.60 -11.35 18.09
CA ILE A 180 13.88 -11.64 18.76
C ILE A 180 14.51 -12.95 18.24
N GLN A 181 13.68 -13.91 17.82
CA GLN A 181 14.10 -15.24 17.37
C GLN A 181 14.10 -15.33 15.84
N GLU A 182 13.03 -14.86 15.20
CA GLU A 182 12.81 -15.00 13.75
C GLU A 182 13.21 -13.74 12.94
N GLY A 183 13.65 -12.69 13.64
CA GLY A 183 13.97 -11.39 13.06
C GLY A 183 12.75 -10.53 12.77
N MET A 184 13.02 -9.31 12.32
CA MET A 184 11.99 -8.33 11.93
C MET A 184 11.53 -8.58 10.49
N ILE A 185 10.52 -7.84 10.04
CA ILE A 185 10.06 -7.83 8.63
C ILE A 185 10.41 -6.45 8.06
N PRO A 186 11.36 -6.37 7.09
CA PRO A 186 11.71 -5.11 6.45
C PRO A 186 10.64 -4.62 5.48
N ASP A 187 10.56 -3.30 5.32
CA ASP A 187 9.83 -2.57 4.28
C ASP A 187 9.98 -3.17 2.88
N ASN A 188 11.20 -3.51 2.47
CA ASN A 188 11.53 -4.16 1.21
C ASN A 188 10.71 -5.45 0.98
N TYR A 189 10.52 -6.25 2.04
CA TYR A 189 9.66 -7.43 1.98
C TYR A 189 8.19 -7.05 1.88
N ILE A 190 7.74 -6.04 2.63
CA ILE A 190 6.36 -5.57 2.61
C ILE A 190 6.03 -5.02 1.21
N ASN A 191 6.86 -4.16 0.64
CA ASN A 191 6.69 -3.62 -0.70
C ASN A 191 6.61 -4.73 -1.75
N SER A 192 7.60 -5.62 -1.80
CA SER A 192 7.64 -6.70 -2.78
C SER A 192 6.44 -7.66 -2.65
N THR A 193 5.85 -7.76 -1.45
CA THR A 193 4.70 -8.64 -1.19
C THR A 193 3.35 -7.97 -1.49
N ILE A 194 3.14 -6.71 -1.10
CA ILE A 194 1.80 -6.09 -1.17
C ILE A 194 1.70 -4.84 -2.05
N VAL A 195 2.82 -4.26 -2.49
CA VAL A 195 2.84 -3.06 -3.35
C VAL A 195 3.18 -3.45 -4.79
N SER A 196 4.37 -4.04 -4.98
CA SER A 196 4.88 -4.45 -6.30
C SER A 196 3.93 -5.34 -7.13
N PRO A 197 3.18 -6.31 -6.56
CA PRO A 197 2.30 -7.18 -7.35
C PRO A 197 0.90 -6.60 -7.63
N LEU A 198 0.58 -5.39 -7.16
CA LEU A 198 -0.75 -4.80 -7.36
C LEU A 198 -1.02 -4.51 -8.83
N LYS A 199 -2.17 -4.97 -9.32
CA LYS A 199 -2.64 -4.69 -10.68
C LYS A 199 -3.25 -3.29 -10.76
N VAL A 200 -3.16 -2.68 -11.95
CA VAL A 200 -3.82 -1.40 -12.24
C VAL A 200 -5.31 -1.48 -11.88
N GLY A 201 -5.80 -0.51 -11.12
CA GLY A 201 -7.19 -0.44 -10.68
C GLY A 201 -7.47 -1.13 -9.34
N VAL A 202 -6.52 -1.84 -8.73
CA VAL A 202 -6.60 -2.28 -7.32
C VAL A 202 -6.21 -1.11 -6.42
N LYS A 203 -6.92 -0.94 -5.30
CA LYS A 203 -6.59 0.09 -4.29
C LYS A 203 -6.12 -0.57 -3.01
N LEU A 204 -4.93 -0.24 -2.55
CA LEU A 204 -4.42 -0.61 -1.22
C LEU A 204 -4.34 0.64 -0.35
N HIS A 205 -4.99 0.60 0.81
CA HIS A 205 -4.77 1.58 1.87
C HIS A 205 -3.97 0.91 2.98
N ALA A 206 -2.77 1.41 3.24
CA ALA A 206 -1.94 0.94 4.33
C ALA A 206 -1.86 2.01 5.42
N ILE A 207 -2.09 1.60 6.66
CA ILE A 207 -1.98 2.45 7.84
C ILE A 207 -1.06 1.74 8.82
N VAL A 208 0.08 2.36 9.12
CA VAL A 208 1.11 1.78 9.98
C VAL A 208 1.35 2.71 11.17
N ASP A 209 0.83 2.30 12.31
CA ASP A 209 0.96 2.96 13.60
C ASP A 209 2.15 2.35 14.36
N SER A 210 3.34 2.80 14.00
CA SER A 210 4.60 2.38 14.62
C SER A 210 5.63 3.51 14.55
N CYS A 211 6.66 3.43 15.41
CA CYS A 211 7.86 4.25 15.22
C CYS A 211 8.52 3.91 13.88
N HIS A 212 9.16 4.90 13.23
CA HIS A 212 9.87 4.71 11.96
C HIS A 212 8.99 4.12 10.83
N SER A 213 7.74 4.57 10.68
CA SER A 213 6.81 4.06 9.66
C SER A 213 6.74 4.89 8.38
N GLY A 214 7.48 6.00 8.28
CA GLY A 214 7.34 6.98 7.18
C GLY A 214 7.63 6.40 5.79
N THR A 215 8.51 5.41 5.73
CA THR A 215 9.02 4.76 4.52
C THR A 215 8.70 3.26 4.48
N ILE A 216 7.89 2.73 5.40
CA ILE A 216 7.61 1.28 5.59
C ILE A 216 7.04 0.51 4.37
N LEU A 217 6.78 1.21 3.27
CA LEU A 217 6.26 0.68 2.01
C LEU A 217 7.10 1.08 0.78
N ASP A 218 8.20 1.81 0.93
CA ASP A 218 9.08 2.28 -0.15
C ASP A 218 8.33 2.96 -1.30
N LEU A 219 7.37 3.82 -0.95
CA LEU A 219 6.55 4.52 -1.93
C LEU A 219 7.34 5.66 -2.58
N ILE A 220 7.37 5.66 -3.92
CA ILE A 220 8.09 6.66 -4.74
C ILE A 220 7.62 8.11 -4.47
N TYR A 221 6.35 8.28 -4.09
CA TYR A 221 5.74 9.57 -3.86
C TYR A 221 5.32 9.72 -2.40
N VAL A 222 5.81 10.79 -1.78
CA VAL A 222 5.46 11.18 -0.40
C VAL A 222 4.83 12.55 -0.44
N TYR A 223 3.73 12.73 0.29
CA TYR A 223 3.09 14.01 0.49
C TYR A 223 3.35 14.51 1.92
N ASP A 224 4.03 15.65 2.02
CA ASP A 224 4.31 16.34 3.28
C ASP A 224 3.47 17.62 3.30
N ARG A 225 2.66 17.83 4.34
CA ARG A 225 1.82 19.04 4.45
C ARG A 225 2.59 20.27 4.89
N GLU A 226 3.77 20.10 5.48
CA GLU A 226 4.56 21.18 6.04
C GLU A 226 5.63 21.72 5.07
N LYS A 227 5.70 21.17 3.86
CA LYS A 227 6.61 21.58 2.77
C LYS A 227 5.86 21.82 1.47
#